data_AF-A0A7X7JLJ1-F1
#
_entry.id   AF-A0A7X7JLJ1-F1
#
_cell.length_a   1.000
_cell.length_b   1.000
_cell.length_c   1.000
_cell.angle_alpha   90.00
_cell.angle_beta   90.00
_cell.angle_gamma   90.00
#
_symmetry.space_group_name_H-M   'P 1'
#
loop_
_entity.id
_entity.type
_entity.pdbx_description
1 polymer ?
#
loop_
_entity_poly.entity_id
_entity_poly.type
_entity_poly.pdbx_seq_one_letter_code
_entity_poly.pdbx_strand_id
1 'polypeptide(L)'
;MSREQTSKQCMSCLGSGEAATDYGVVDCPDCGGAGTLPPRNVRIEWRAADIERALEAGRPIEPEHVRWLLAELRSARSALTSVMALAHDTGDPDAIGLRIRFTANRALGLYEPAAGPSTE
;
A
#
# COMPACT_ATOMS: atom_id res chain seq x y z
N MET A 1 25.81 7.71 -21.79
CA MET A 1 25.26 8.50 -20.68
C MET A 1 23.76 8.23 -20.63
N SER A 2 23.37 7.27 -19.80
CA SER A 2 21.97 6.85 -19.65
C SER A 2 21.15 7.98 -19.03
N ARG A 3 19.99 8.28 -19.63
CA ARG A 3 18.98 9.16 -19.03
C ARG A 3 18.50 8.52 -17.74
N GLU A 4 19.09 8.94 -16.62
CA GLU A 4 18.58 8.63 -15.30
C GLU A 4 17.24 9.34 -15.16
N GLN A 5 16.19 8.55 -15.00
CA GLN A 5 14.81 8.97 -15.21
C GLN A 5 14.42 10.23 -14.45
N THR A 6 13.73 11.10 -15.17
CA THR A 6 12.79 12.15 -14.76
C THR A 6 11.62 11.63 -13.88
N SER A 7 11.76 10.51 -13.17
CA SER A 7 10.67 9.72 -12.57
C SER A 7 10.33 10.03 -11.12
N LYS A 8 11.00 11.00 -10.48
CA LYS A 8 10.67 11.46 -9.12
C LYS A 8 9.82 12.72 -9.09
N GLN A 9 9.76 13.49 -10.18
CA GLN A 9 9.01 14.74 -10.22
C GLN A 9 7.51 14.46 -10.09
N CYS A 10 6.83 15.22 -9.23
CA CYS A 10 5.39 15.12 -9.12
C CYS A 10 4.74 15.69 -10.38
N MET A 11 3.96 14.86 -11.07
CA MET A 11 3.30 15.25 -12.32
C MET A 11 2.12 16.21 -12.11
N SER A 12 1.60 16.30 -10.89
CA SER A 12 0.46 17.17 -10.56
C SER A 12 0.86 18.62 -10.36
N CYS A 13 2.01 18.87 -9.72
CA CYS A 13 2.57 20.22 -9.53
C CYS A 13 3.78 20.51 -10.42
N LEU A 14 4.15 19.57 -11.30
CA LEU A 14 5.33 19.66 -12.16
C LEU A 14 6.60 20.03 -11.38
N GLY A 15 6.75 19.54 -10.15
CA GLY A 15 7.93 19.81 -9.33
C GLY A 15 7.87 21.06 -8.44
N SER A 16 6.84 21.91 -8.56
CA SER A 16 6.76 23.13 -7.73
C SER A 16 6.48 22.83 -6.26
N GLY A 17 5.82 21.71 -5.97
CA GLY A 17 5.30 21.41 -4.63
C GLY A 17 3.97 22.08 -4.34
N GLU A 18 3.48 22.96 -5.22
CA GLU A 18 2.30 23.79 -4.99
C GLU A 18 1.18 23.46 -5.99
N ALA A 19 -0.07 23.55 -5.54
CA ALA A 19 -1.26 23.48 -6.37
C ALA A 19 -2.02 24.81 -6.30
N ALA A 20 -2.42 25.33 -7.45
CA ALA A 20 -3.24 26.53 -7.52
C ALA A 20 -4.70 26.20 -7.20
N THR A 21 -5.31 26.97 -6.30
CA THR A 21 -6.74 26.89 -5.97
C THR A 21 -7.38 28.27 -6.10
N ASP A 22 -8.71 28.32 -6.11
CA ASP A 22 -9.48 29.58 -6.12
C ASP A 22 -9.18 30.49 -4.90
N TYR A 23 -8.58 29.93 -3.85
CA TYR A 23 -8.23 30.64 -2.61
C TYR A 23 -6.73 30.94 -2.47
N GLY A 24 -5.92 30.62 -3.49
CA GLY A 24 -4.47 30.81 -3.47
C GLY A 24 -3.67 29.52 -3.69
N VAL A 25 -2.36 29.59 -3.45
CA VAL A 25 -1.47 28.43 -3.53
C VAL A 25 -1.55 27.60 -2.26
N VAL A 26 -1.67 26.29 -2.42
CA VAL A 26 -1.63 25.33 -1.33
C VAL A 26 -0.58 24.27 -1.64
N ASP A 27 -0.15 23.52 -0.63
CA ASP A 27 0.71 22.36 -0.85
C ASP A 27 0.02 21.36 -1.79
N CYS A 28 0.76 20.90 -2.80
CA CYS A 28 0.25 19.93 -3.76
C CYS A 28 -0.12 18.63 -3.03
N PRO A 29 -1.38 18.15 -3.15
CA PRO A 29 -1.87 17.01 -2.36
C PRO A 29 -1.16 15.70 -2.72
N ASP A 30 -0.65 15.57 -3.94
CA ASP A 30 -0.02 14.32 -4.40
C ASP A 30 1.43 14.14 -3.91
N CYS A 31 2.14 15.24 -3.63
CA CYS A 31 3.50 15.21 -3.10
C CYS A 31 3.66 15.85 -1.71
N GLY A 32 2.57 16.37 -1.13
CA GLY A 32 2.58 17.04 0.17
C GLY A 32 3.59 18.20 0.24
N GLY A 33 3.62 19.07 -0.77
CA GLY A 33 4.55 20.20 -0.78
C GLY A 33 5.97 19.91 -1.31
N ALA A 34 6.36 18.63 -1.45
CA ALA A 34 7.76 18.28 -1.70
C ALA A 34 8.26 18.46 -3.15
N GLY A 35 7.36 18.66 -4.13
CA GLY A 35 7.68 18.71 -5.57
C GLY A 35 8.07 17.35 -6.18
N THR A 36 8.44 16.37 -5.36
CA THR A 36 8.71 14.99 -5.79
C THR A 36 7.75 14.01 -5.14
N LEU A 37 7.34 12.96 -5.87
CA LEU A 37 6.47 11.94 -5.31
C LEU A 37 7.20 11.15 -4.21
N PRO A 38 6.61 11.02 -3.00
CA PRO A 38 7.17 10.19 -1.96
C PRO A 38 7.14 8.70 -2.36
N PRO A 39 7.92 7.85 -1.68
CA PRO A 39 7.92 6.42 -1.94
C PRO A 39 6.52 5.84 -1.77
N ARG A 40 6.24 4.73 -2.47
CA ARG A 40 4.90 4.16 -2.58
C ARG A 40 4.26 3.86 -1.22
N ASN A 41 5.02 3.35 -0.25
CA ASN A 41 4.53 3.10 1.10
C ASN A 41 3.97 4.37 1.76
N VAL A 42 4.72 5.49 1.71
CA VAL A 42 4.28 6.76 2.27
C VAL A 42 3.02 7.29 1.59
N ARG A 43 2.94 7.20 0.25
CA ARG A 43 1.75 7.63 -0.50
C ARG A 43 0.50 6.83 -0.15
N ILE A 44 0.64 5.53 0.10
CA ILE A 44 -0.49 4.69 0.52
C ILE A 44 -1.00 5.13 1.89
N GLU A 45 -0.11 5.34 2.86
CA GLU A 45 -0.48 5.79 4.20
C GLU A 45 -1.18 7.15 4.17
N TRP A 46 -0.66 8.09 3.38
CA TRP A 46 -1.30 9.41 3.22
C TRP A 46 -2.70 9.30 2.63
N ARG A 47 -2.87 8.52 1.57
CA ARG A 47 -4.16 8.35 0.93
C ARG A 47 -5.16 7.60 1.81
N ALA A 48 -4.70 6.61 2.58
CA ALA A 48 -5.53 5.94 3.58
C ALA A 48 -6.02 6.92 4.64
N ALA A 49 -5.11 7.73 5.21
CA ALA A 49 -5.45 8.74 6.21
C ALA A 49 -6.36 9.84 5.67
N ASP A 50 -6.25 10.22 4.40
CA ASP A 50 -7.19 11.15 3.74
C ASP A 50 -8.61 10.59 3.67
N ILE A 51 -8.74 9.31 3.31
CA ILE A 51 -10.04 8.63 3.24
C ILE A 51 -10.65 8.52 4.63
N GLU A 52 -9.85 8.15 5.64
CA GLU A 52 -10.29 8.09 7.05
C GLU A 52 -10.77 9.45 7.55
N ARG A 53 -10.00 10.53 7.32
CA ARG A 53 -10.42 11.89 7.67
C ARG A 53 -11.70 12.32 6.96
N ALA A 54 -11.87 11.96 5.69
CA ALA A 54 -13.08 12.27 4.94
C ALA A 54 -14.31 11.55 5.54
N LEU A 55 -14.14 10.29 5.94
CA LEU A 55 -15.17 9.50 6.62
C LEU A 55 -15.54 10.09 7.99
N GLU A 56 -14.55 10.44 8.80
CA GLU A 56 -14.76 11.07 10.12
C GLU A 56 -15.49 12.42 9.99
N ALA A 57 -15.21 13.17 8.93
CA ALA A 57 -15.89 14.42 8.61
C ALA A 57 -17.31 14.22 8.00
N GLY A 58 -17.79 12.99 7.87
CA GLY A 58 -19.11 12.67 7.33
C GLY A 58 -19.24 12.88 5.82
N ARG A 59 -18.12 12.93 5.08
CA ARG A 59 -18.14 13.04 3.61
C ARG A 59 -18.53 11.68 2.99
N PRO A 60 -19.23 11.69 1.85
CA PRO A 60 -19.56 10.44 1.16
C PRO A 60 -18.29 9.72 0.67
N ILE A 61 -18.34 8.39 0.67
CA ILE A 61 -17.29 7.58 0.05
C ILE A 61 -17.48 7.65 -1.47
N GLU A 62 -16.58 8.36 -2.14
CA GLU A 62 -16.56 8.40 -3.60
C GLU A 62 -16.12 7.05 -4.20
N PRO A 63 -16.66 6.66 -5.38
CA PRO A 63 -16.29 5.41 -6.05
C PRO A 63 -14.78 5.24 -6.30
N GLU A 64 -14.05 6.35 -6.43
CA GLU A 64 -12.60 6.35 -6.57
C GLU A 64 -11.86 5.80 -5.35
N HIS A 65 -12.34 6.07 -4.13
CA HIS A 65 -11.74 5.57 -2.90
C HIS A 65 -11.84 4.05 -2.84
N VAL A 66 -13.01 3.51 -3.21
CA VAL A 66 -13.25 2.06 -3.26
C VAL A 66 -12.39 1.40 -4.33
N ARG A 67 -12.31 1.98 -5.54
CA ARG A 67 -11.47 1.43 -6.62
C ARG A 67 -10.00 1.40 -6.23
N TRP A 68 -9.51 2.49 -5.63
CA TRP A 68 -8.14 2.57 -5.14
C TRP A 68 -7.87 1.52 -4.07
N LEU A 69 -8.74 1.41 -3.06
CA LEU A 69 -8.59 0.43 -1.97
C LEU A 69 -8.61 -1.01 -2.51
N LEU A 70 -9.48 -1.33 -3.46
CA LEU A 70 -9.51 -2.64 -4.11
C LEU A 70 -8.24 -2.93 -4.90
N ALA A 71 -7.66 -1.95 -5.58
CA ALA A 71 -6.40 -2.12 -6.30
C ALA A 71 -5.24 -2.39 -5.32
N GLU A 72 -5.17 -1.62 -4.23
CA GLU A 72 -4.17 -1.82 -3.17
C GLU A 72 -4.31 -3.18 -2.47
N LEU A 73 -5.53 -3.60 -2.15
CA LEU A 73 -5.80 -4.92 -1.58
C LEU A 73 -5.38 -6.05 -2.52
N ARG A 74 -5.69 -5.95 -3.81
CA ARG A 74 -5.27 -6.94 -4.82
C ARG A 74 -3.76 -7.00 -4.95
N SER A 75 -3.09 -5.85 -4.97
CA SER A 75 -1.63 -5.77 -5.01
C SER A 75 -0.99 -6.43 -3.78
N ALA A 76 -1.51 -6.13 -2.58
CA ALA A 76 -1.02 -6.72 -1.34
C ALA A 76 -1.22 -8.24 -1.31
N ARG A 77 -2.41 -8.72 -1.71
CA ARG A 77 -2.70 -10.16 -1.80
C ARG A 77 -1.77 -10.86 -2.80
N SER A 78 -1.57 -10.28 -3.98
CA SER A 78 -0.64 -10.84 -4.98
C SER A 78 0.78 -10.95 -4.43
N ALA A 79 1.28 -9.91 -3.75
CA ALA A 79 2.61 -9.92 -3.15
C ALA A 79 2.74 -10.98 -2.03
N LEU A 80 1.76 -11.10 -1.15
CA LEU A 80 1.73 -12.13 -0.11
C LEU A 80 1.70 -13.54 -0.70
N THR A 81 0.95 -13.75 -1.79
CA THR A 81 0.96 -15.03 -2.51
C THR A 81 2.34 -15.35 -3.08
N SER A 82 3.02 -14.36 -3.68
CA SER A 82 4.41 -14.54 -4.16
C SER A 82 5.39 -14.84 -3.03
N VAL A 83 5.28 -14.13 -1.89
CA VAL A 83 6.11 -14.39 -0.70
C VAL A 83 5.88 -15.80 -0.17
N MET A 84 4.62 -16.26 -0.14
CA MET A 84 4.29 -17.61 0.29
C MET A 84 4.90 -18.66 -0.65
N ALA A 85 4.79 -18.47 -1.96
CA ALA A 85 5.41 -19.35 -2.96
C ALA A 85 6.93 -19.42 -2.80
N LEU A 86 7.61 -18.28 -2.66
CA LEU A 86 9.05 -18.23 -2.43
C LEU A 86 9.46 -18.95 -1.14
N ALA A 87 8.66 -18.85 -0.09
CA ALA A 87 8.90 -19.55 1.17
C ALA A 87 8.60 -21.06 1.10
N HIS A 88 7.89 -21.53 0.07
CA HIS A 88 7.75 -22.96 -0.23
C HIS A 88 8.99 -23.51 -0.93
N ASP A 89 9.68 -22.68 -1.73
CA ASP A 89 10.85 -23.08 -2.51
C ASP A 89 12.16 -23.10 -1.69
N THR A 90 12.15 -22.57 -0.45
CA THR A 90 13.29 -22.70 0.47
C THR A 90 13.38 -24.14 0.96
N GLY A 91 14.31 -24.91 0.41
CA GLY A 91 14.40 -26.38 0.50
C GLY A 91 14.76 -27.01 1.86
N ASP A 92 14.48 -26.38 3.00
CA ASP A 92 14.67 -26.99 4.34
C ASP A 92 13.66 -26.38 5.33
N PRO A 93 13.33 -27.04 6.46
CA PRO A 93 12.40 -26.53 7.46
C PRO A 93 13.07 -25.45 8.32
N ASP A 94 13.63 -24.42 7.67
CA ASP A 94 14.11 -23.23 8.34
C ASP A 94 12.93 -22.60 9.09
N ALA A 95 13.13 -22.39 10.40
CA ALA A 95 12.13 -21.79 11.27
C ALA A 95 11.64 -20.43 10.74
N ILE A 96 12.47 -19.72 9.97
CA ILE A 96 12.14 -18.47 9.28
C ILE A 96 11.17 -18.72 8.12
N GLY A 97 11.43 -19.70 7.26
CA GLY A 97 10.53 -20.05 6.15
C GLY A 97 9.14 -20.46 6.64
N LEU A 98 9.08 -21.27 7.71
CA LEU A 98 7.83 -21.63 8.38
C LEU A 98 7.09 -20.40 8.93
N ARG A 99 7.81 -19.46 9.57
CA ARG A 99 7.23 -18.23 10.12
C ARG A 99 6.73 -17.28 9.04
N ILE A 100 7.42 -17.19 7.90
CA ILE A 100 6.97 -16.43 6.72
C ILE A 100 5.69 -17.04 6.17
N ARG A 101 5.66 -18.38 5.98
CA ARG A 101 4.47 -19.10 5.50
C ARG A 101 3.27 -18.90 6.42
N PHE A 102 3.45 -19.09 7.73
CA PHE A 102 2.39 -18.87 8.72
C PHE A 102 1.85 -17.43 8.67
N THR A 103 2.74 -16.44 8.61
CA THR A 103 2.35 -15.02 8.57
C THR A 103 1.57 -14.69 7.30
N ALA A 104 2.06 -15.13 6.14
CA ALA A 104 1.40 -14.93 4.85
C ALA A 104 0.04 -15.64 4.80
N ASN A 105 -0.06 -16.88 5.29
CA ASN A 105 -1.32 -17.62 5.36
C ASN A 105 -2.35 -16.94 6.25
N ARG A 106 -1.96 -16.49 7.43
CA ARG A 106 -2.86 -15.78 8.34
C ARG A 106 -3.43 -14.52 7.70
N ALA A 107 -2.61 -13.77 6.96
CA ALA A 107 -3.05 -12.56 6.25
C ALA A 107 -3.94 -12.89 5.04
N LEU A 108 -3.67 -13.99 4.32
CA LEU A 108 -4.40 -14.36 3.11
C LEU A 108 -5.70 -15.15 3.38
N GLY A 109 -5.79 -15.84 4.52
CA GLY A 109 -6.89 -16.73 4.89
C GLY A 109 -6.97 -18.02 4.05
N LEU A 110 -5.86 -18.50 3.48
CA LEU A 110 -5.86 -19.62 2.53
C LEU A 110 -5.91 -21.01 3.18
N TYR A 111 -5.36 -21.13 4.39
CA TYR A 111 -5.38 -22.38 5.15
C TYR A 111 -5.84 -22.05 6.56
N GLU A 112 -6.85 -22.76 7.02
CA GLU A 112 -7.22 -22.76 8.42
C GLU A 112 -6.10 -23.51 9.18
N PRO A 113 -5.49 -22.91 10.21
CA PRO A 113 -4.58 -23.67 11.05
C PRO A 113 -5.40 -24.82 11.62
N ALA A 114 -4.99 -26.06 11.32
CA ALA A 114 -5.63 -27.24 11.88
C ALA A 114 -5.75 -27.01 13.38
N ALA A 115 -6.98 -27.01 13.90
CA ALA A 115 -7.22 -26.90 15.32
C ALA A 115 -6.28 -27.92 16.00
N GLY A 116 -5.37 -27.43 16.84
CA GLY A 116 -4.58 -28.32 17.67
C GLY A 116 -5.53 -29.21 18.46
N PRO A 117 -5.12 -30.44 18.83
CA PRO A 117 -6.00 -31.34 19.56
C PRO A 117 -6.61 -30.60 20.74
N SER A 118 -7.94 -30.53 20.79
CA SER A 118 -8.68 -30.07 21.94
C SER A 118 -8.16 -30.86 23.13
N THR A 119 -7.42 -30.20 24.02
CA THR A 119 -7.06 -30.79 25.31
C THR A 119 -8.35 -30.82 26.13
N GLU A 120 -9.04 -31.95 26.08
CA GLU A 120 -9.96 -32.39 27.14
C GLU A 120 -9.19 -32.65 28.44
#